data_AF-A0A9E5BIE5-F1
#
_entry.id   AF-A0A9E5BIE5-F1
#
_cell.length_a   1.000
_cell.length_b   1.000
_cell.length_c   1.000
_cell.angle_alpha   90.00
_cell.angle_beta   90.00
_cell.angle_gamma   90.00
#
_symmetry.space_group_name_H-M   'P 1'
#
loop_
_entity.id
_entity.type
_entity.pdbx_description
1 polymer ?
#
loop_
_entity_poly.entity_id
_entity_poly.type
_entity_poly.pdbx_seq_one_letter_code
_entity_poly.pdbx_strand_id
1 'polypeptide(L)'
;MNVLVVGGAGYIGSHCVRQVMAAGHSVVVLDNLSYGHREAVPSGVPLVEADMADVVKVRAALKDYKIELVMHFAALINVGESVHQPERYHENNVVRTFALLDVMIAEGVKKFVFSSTCATFGVPDKMPMTEDLPQKPINPYGQNKLDVEIKLRQLAQERKLSFAAFRYFNAAGASVDGSIGEDHQPETHLIPLAIAAALGRRPALKVFGTDYPTPDGTCLRDYVHVDDLSSAHIAVFDKLGQPGLAFFYNLGIGVPYSVEDILKSVERVTGKPVPREYVERRE
;
A
#
# COMPACT_ATOMS: atom_id res chain seq x y z
N MET A 1 -5.13 -9.91 18.84
CA MET A 1 -5.92 -8.67 18.86
C MET A 1 -7.11 -8.82 17.93
N ASN A 2 -8.14 -7.99 18.10
CA ASN A 2 -9.19 -7.79 17.09
C ASN A 2 -8.78 -6.63 16.17
N VAL A 3 -8.58 -6.94 14.89
CA VAL A 3 -7.99 -6.02 13.90
C VAL A 3 -9.02 -5.66 12.84
N LEU A 4 -9.21 -4.37 12.61
CA LEU A 4 -9.96 -3.88 11.44
C LEU A 4 -8.97 -3.57 10.32
N VAL A 5 -9.11 -4.24 9.17
CA VAL A 5 -8.33 -3.97 7.97
C VAL A 5 -9.18 -3.16 7.00
N VAL A 6 -8.91 -1.86 6.94
CA VAL A 6 -9.57 -0.93 6.02
C VAL A 6 -8.88 -1.01 4.66
N GLY A 7 -9.63 -1.28 3.59
CA GLY A 7 -9.05 -1.63 2.28
C GLY A 7 -8.59 -3.09 2.21
N GLY A 8 -9.12 -3.96 3.07
CA GLY A 8 -8.71 -5.35 3.19
C GLY A 8 -9.12 -6.26 2.04
N ALA A 9 -9.95 -5.79 1.10
CA ALA A 9 -10.31 -6.53 -0.11
C ALA A 9 -9.40 -6.18 -1.30
N GLY A 10 -8.48 -5.21 -1.15
CA GLY A 10 -7.46 -4.88 -2.16
C GLY A 10 -6.24 -5.80 -2.10
N TYR A 11 -5.25 -5.52 -2.96
CA TYR A 11 -4.03 -6.33 -3.08
C TYR A 11 -3.29 -6.50 -1.74
N ILE A 12 -2.59 -5.48 -1.25
CA ILE A 12 -1.82 -5.58 0.01
C ILE A 12 -2.72 -5.88 1.23
N GLY A 13 -3.94 -5.33 1.22
CA GLY A 13 -4.91 -5.52 2.30
C GLY A 13 -5.29 -6.99 2.50
N SER A 14 -5.58 -7.72 1.43
CA SER A 14 -5.94 -9.14 1.50
C SER A 14 -4.79 -10.03 2.01
N HIS A 15 -3.55 -9.71 1.65
CA HIS A 15 -2.36 -10.36 2.21
C HIS A 15 -2.23 -10.10 3.71
N CYS A 16 -2.47 -8.87 4.16
CA CYS A 16 -2.50 -8.53 5.58
C CYS A 16 -3.63 -9.27 6.32
N VAL A 17 -4.83 -9.38 5.75
CA VAL A 17 -5.94 -10.15 6.34
C VAL A 17 -5.53 -11.60 6.57
N ARG A 18 -4.97 -12.25 5.55
CA ARG A 18 -4.50 -13.64 5.63
C ARG A 18 -3.42 -13.81 6.70
N GLN A 19 -2.44 -12.92 6.76
CA GLN A 19 -1.35 -13.03 7.74
C GLN A 19 -1.77 -12.67 9.18
N VAL A 20 -2.70 -11.72 9.36
CA VAL A 20 -3.29 -11.43 10.68
C VAL A 20 -3.99 -12.67 11.24
N MET A 21 -4.74 -13.40 10.40
CA MET A 21 -5.35 -14.68 10.80
C MET A 21 -4.29 -15.73 11.14
N ALA A 22 -3.25 -15.87 10.30
CA ALA A 22 -2.16 -16.80 10.53
C ALA A 22 -1.39 -16.51 11.83
N ALA A 23 -1.31 -15.24 12.25
CA ALA A 23 -0.74 -14.80 13.51
C ALA A 23 -1.66 -15.04 14.74
N GLY A 24 -2.83 -15.66 14.55
CA GLY A 24 -3.77 -15.97 15.63
C GLY A 24 -4.56 -14.75 16.12
N HIS A 25 -4.73 -13.73 15.26
CA HIS A 25 -5.55 -12.56 15.55
C HIS A 25 -6.90 -12.65 14.84
N SER A 26 -7.91 -12.03 15.43
CA SER A 26 -9.24 -11.89 14.80
C SER A 26 -9.18 -10.73 13.82
N VAL A 27 -9.80 -10.88 12.65
CA VAL A 27 -9.80 -9.86 11.61
C VAL A 27 -11.20 -9.55 11.13
N VAL A 28 -11.44 -8.28 10.84
CA VAL A 28 -12.63 -7.75 10.18
C VAL A 28 -12.16 -6.89 9.03
N VAL A 29 -12.79 -7.02 7.86
CA VAL A 29 -12.50 -6.18 6.70
C VAL A 29 -13.54 -5.08 6.61
N LEU A 30 -13.07 -3.85 6.35
CA LEU A 30 -13.91 -2.75 5.88
C LEU A 30 -13.43 -2.33 4.51
N ASP A 31 -14.30 -2.40 3.52
CA ASP A 31 -13.98 -2.07 2.14
C ASP A 31 -15.24 -1.63 1.40
N ASN A 32 -15.11 -0.70 0.46
CA ASN A 32 -16.22 -0.26 -0.39
C ASN A 32 -16.23 -0.98 -1.75
N LEU A 33 -15.26 -1.89 -1.99
CA LEU A 33 -15.11 -2.69 -3.20
C LEU A 33 -14.93 -1.85 -4.48
N SER A 34 -14.50 -0.59 -4.35
CA SER A 34 -14.26 0.28 -5.51
C SER A 34 -13.14 -0.25 -6.41
N TYR A 35 -12.07 -0.78 -5.81
CA TYR A 35 -10.97 -1.47 -6.49
C TYR A 35 -10.59 -2.80 -5.83
N GLY A 36 -11.23 -3.14 -4.71
CA GLY A 36 -11.04 -4.42 -4.01
C GLY A 36 -12.05 -5.47 -4.47
N HIS A 37 -11.77 -6.73 -4.19
CA HIS A 37 -12.58 -7.88 -4.62
C HIS A 37 -13.10 -8.65 -3.41
N ARG A 38 -14.41 -8.92 -3.39
CA ARG A 38 -15.04 -9.67 -2.29
C ARG A 38 -14.39 -11.06 -2.13
N GLU A 39 -14.00 -11.66 -3.23
CA GLU A 39 -13.37 -12.98 -3.33
C GLU A 39 -11.96 -13.01 -2.72
N ALA A 40 -11.30 -11.85 -2.59
CA ALA A 40 -10.00 -11.75 -1.92
C ALA A 40 -10.11 -11.83 -0.38
N VAL A 41 -11.33 -11.70 0.17
CA VAL A 41 -11.59 -11.83 1.61
C VAL A 41 -11.85 -13.30 1.94
N PRO A 42 -11.08 -13.92 2.86
CA PRO A 42 -11.26 -15.33 3.22
C PRO A 42 -12.67 -15.64 3.75
N SER A 43 -13.16 -16.84 3.45
CA SER A 43 -14.45 -17.31 3.96
C SER A 43 -14.48 -17.27 5.50
N GLY A 44 -15.57 -16.76 6.07
CA GLY A 44 -15.75 -16.62 7.51
C GLY A 44 -15.16 -15.33 8.11
N VAL A 45 -14.38 -14.56 7.36
CA VAL A 45 -13.96 -13.21 7.78
C VAL A 45 -15.11 -12.23 7.56
N PRO A 46 -15.55 -11.48 8.59
CA PRO A 46 -16.59 -10.47 8.40
C PRO A 46 -16.13 -9.36 7.45
N LEU A 47 -16.95 -9.07 6.45
CA LEU A 47 -16.76 -7.97 5.50
C LEU A 47 -17.85 -6.91 5.72
N VAL A 48 -17.44 -5.75 6.23
CA VAL A 48 -18.26 -4.55 6.34
C VAL A 48 -18.15 -3.78 5.03
N GLU A 49 -19.12 -3.97 4.13
CA GLU A 49 -19.17 -3.22 2.86
C GLU A 49 -19.61 -1.77 3.11
N ALA A 50 -18.62 -0.88 3.14
CA ALA A 50 -18.80 0.51 3.53
C ALA A 50 -17.63 1.38 3.06
N ASP A 51 -17.91 2.66 2.89
CA ASP A 51 -16.85 3.64 2.81
C ASP A 51 -16.22 3.90 4.19
N MET A 52 -14.92 4.18 4.25
CA MET A 52 -14.23 4.47 5.51
C MET A 52 -14.68 5.79 6.17
N ALA A 53 -15.38 6.66 5.44
CA ALA A 53 -16.03 7.84 5.99
C ALA A 53 -17.49 7.60 6.41
N ASP A 54 -18.04 6.39 6.24
CA ASP A 54 -19.36 6.03 6.78
C ASP A 54 -19.26 5.88 8.31
N VAL A 55 -19.42 6.99 9.01
CA VAL A 55 -19.29 7.09 10.47
C VAL A 55 -20.18 6.07 11.20
N VAL A 56 -21.37 5.78 10.67
CA VAL A 56 -22.31 4.87 11.33
C VAL A 56 -21.80 3.43 11.24
N LYS A 57 -21.43 2.98 10.04
CA LYS A 57 -20.92 1.62 9.82
C LYS A 57 -19.54 1.42 10.46
N VAL A 58 -18.64 2.40 10.35
CA VAL A 58 -17.32 2.34 10.99
C VAL A 58 -17.48 2.24 12.51
N ARG A 59 -18.30 3.10 13.13
CA ARG A 59 -18.55 3.03 14.58
C ARG A 59 -19.12 1.69 15.00
N ALA A 60 -20.10 1.15 14.25
CA ALA A 60 -20.66 -0.16 14.52
C ALA A 60 -19.58 -1.24 14.45
N ALA A 61 -18.75 -1.25 13.39
CA ALA A 61 -17.66 -2.20 13.22
C ALA A 61 -16.65 -2.13 14.38
N LEU A 62 -16.25 -0.93 14.82
CA LEU A 62 -15.32 -0.78 15.94
C LEU A 62 -15.90 -1.35 17.25
N LYS A 63 -17.19 -1.15 17.51
CA LYS A 63 -17.87 -1.62 18.74
C LYS A 63 -18.19 -3.11 18.72
N ASP A 64 -18.89 -3.55 17.69
CA ASP A 64 -19.46 -4.89 17.60
C ASP A 64 -18.37 -5.96 17.58
N TYR A 65 -17.26 -5.66 16.89
CA TYR A 65 -16.10 -6.54 16.81
C TYR A 65 -15.01 -6.22 17.85
N LYS A 66 -15.27 -5.25 18.75
CA LYS A 66 -14.35 -4.85 19.83
C LYS A 66 -12.93 -4.61 19.30
N ILE A 67 -12.82 -3.78 18.27
CA ILE A 67 -11.57 -3.55 17.55
C ILE A 67 -10.54 -2.88 18.46
N GLU A 68 -9.31 -3.40 18.43
CA GLU A 68 -8.19 -2.90 19.23
C GLU A 68 -7.16 -2.14 18.38
N LEU A 69 -7.06 -2.48 17.10
CA LEU A 69 -6.10 -1.93 16.14
C LEU A 69 -6.73 -1.82 14.76
N VAL A 70 -6.45 -0.72 14.07
CA VAL A 70 -6.86 -0.52 12.67
C VAL A 70 -5.63 -0.51 11.77
N MET A 71 -5.66 -1.30 10.70
CA MET A 71 -4.71 -1.23 9.59
C MET A 71 -5.37 -0.53 8.41
N HIS A 72 -4.71 0.46 7.82
CA HIS A 72 -5.29 1.29 6.76
C HIS A 72 -4.55 1.16 5.43
N PHE A 73 -5.26 0.59 4.45
CA PHE A 73 -4.83 0.38 3.06
C PHE A 73 -5.76 1.06 2.04
N ALA A 74 -6.92 1.60 2.45
CA ALA A 74 -7.89 2.19 1.52
C ALA A 74 -7.42 3.55 1.00
N ALA A 75 -6.65 3.55 -0.08
CA ALA A 75 -6.20 4.75 -0.76
C ALA A 75 -6.25 4.56 -2.28
N LEU A 76 -6.49 5.63 -3.02
CA LEU A 76 -6.18 5.70 -4.44
C LEU A 76 -4.66 5.79 -4.59
N ILE A 77 -4.06 4.96 -5.46
CA ILE A 77 -2.60 4.77 -5.53
C ILE A 77 -1.97 5.17 -6.87
N ASN A 78 -2.77 5.47 -7.89
CA ASN A 78 -2.22 5.75 -9.22
C ASN A 78 -1.65 7.17 -9.28
N VAL A 79 -0.31 7.26 -9.30
CA VAL A 79 0.42 8.53 -9.35
C VAL A 79 0.02 9.39 -10.55
N GLY A 80 -0.13 8.79 -11.74
CA GLY A 80 -0.49 9.52 -12.95
C GLY A 80 -1.91 10.09 -12.90
N GLU A 81 -2.86 9.28 -12.42
CA GLU A 81 -4.24 9.77 -12.22
C GLU A 81 -4.30 10.87 -11.17
N SER A 82 -3.47 10.80 -10.11
CA SER A 82 -3.45 11.81 -9.05
C SER A 82 -3.10 13.21 -9.53
N VAL A 83 -2.27 13.34 -10.57
CA VAL A 83 -1.91 14.63 -11.18
C VAL A 83 -3.09 15.20 -11.97
N HIS A 84 -3.88 14.35 -12.63
CA HIS A 84 -5.04 14.76 -13.43
C HIS A 84 -6.31 14.97 -12.59
N GLN A 85 -6.42 14.33 -11.42
CA GLN A 85 -7.59 14.41 -10.52
C GLN A 85 -7.17 14.62 -9.05
N PRO A 86 -6.43 15.70 -8.72
CA PRO A 86 -5.87 15.90 -7.40
C PRO A 86 -6.92 15.99 -6.29
N GLU A 87 -8.07 16.61 -6.55
CA GLU A 87 -9.15 16.79 -5.57
C GLU A 87 -9.75 15.44 -5.17
N ARG A 88 -9.95 14.54 -6.14
CA ARG A 88 -10.44 13.17 -5.89
C ARG A 88 -9.49 12.39 -4.99
N TYR A 89 -8.19 12.52 -5.24
CA TYR A 89 -7.16 11.87 -4.45
C TYR A 89 -7.10 12.45 -3.03
N HIS A 90 -7.18 13.77 -2.89
CA HIS A 90 -7.18 14.43 -1.60
C HIS A 90 -8.41 14.05 -0.77
N GLU A 91 -9.60 14.10 -1.38
CA GLU A 91 -10.85 13.67 -0.76
C GLU A 91 -10.75 12.23 -0.24
N ASN A 92 -10.37 11.28 -1.11
CA ASN A 92 -10.27 9.88 -0.69
C ASN A 92 -9.15 9.64 0.32
N ASN A 93 -7.93 10.09 0.04
CA ASN A 93 -6.76 9.66 0.81
C ASN A 93 -6.57 10.47 2.10
N VAL A 94 -7.02 11.73 2.14
CA VAL A 94 -6.83 12.63 3.29
C VAL A 94 -8.14 12.78 4.06
N VAL A 95 -9.17 13.35 3.44
CA VAL A 95 -10.43 13.73 4.12
C VAL A 95 -11.10 12.51 4.74
N ARG A 96 -11.27 11.43 3.97
CA ARG A 96 -11.91 10.20 4.47
C ARG A 96 -11.05 9.46 5.49
N THR A 97 -9.72 9.51 5.37
CA THR A 97 -8.81 8.96 6.39
C THR A 97 -8.94 9.73 7.70
N PHE A 98 -9.10 11.06 7.66
CA PHE A 98 -9.30 11.87 8.86
C PHE A 98 -10.64 11.55 9.52
N ALA A 99 -11.71 11.37 8.74
CA ALA A 99 -13.00 10.93 9.27
C ALA A 99 -12.90 9.56 9.98
N LEU A 100 -12.19 8.60 9.39
CA LEU A 100 -11.90 7.31 10.04
C LEU A 100 -11.17 7.50 11.38
N LEU A 101 -10.10 8.29 11.39
CA LEU A 101 -9.30 8.56 12.59
C LEU A 101 -10.13 9.23 13.68
N ASP A 102 -11.00 10.18 13.33
CA ASP A 102 -11.87 10.86 14.29
C ASP A 102 -12.85 9.88 14.96
N VAL A 103 -13.44 8.96 14.20
CA VAL A 103 -14.32 7.90 14.74
C VAL A 103 -13.52 6.94 15.62
N MET A 104 -12.34 6.50 15.19
CA MET A 104 -11.47 5.65 16.00
C MET A 104 -11.17 6.27 17.37
N ILE A 105 -10.75 7.55 17.38
CA ILE A 105 -10.43 8.26 18.61
C ILE A 105 -11.66 8.44 19.50
N ALA A 106 -12.82 8.74 18.92
CA ALA A 106 -14.08 8.88 19.66
C ALA A 106 -14.50 7.55 20.34
N GLU A 107 -14.24 6.42 19.70
CA GLU A 107 -14.56 5.08 20.23
C GLU A 107 -13.41 4.45 21.05
N GLY A 108 -12.33 5.20 21.30
CA GLY A 108 -11.21 4.75 22.13
C GLY A 108 -10.26 3.75 21.46
N VAL A 109 -10.38 3.52 20.15
CA VAL A 109 -9.46 2.68 19.39
C VAL A 109 -8.21 3.50 19.01
N LYS A 110 -7.10 3.22 19.69
CA LYS A 110 -5.91 4.10 19.66
C LYS A 110 -4.65 3.47 19.05
N LYS A 111 -4.76 2.34 18.35
CA LYS A 111 -3.64 1.73 17.62
C LYS A 111 -3.90 1.76 16.12
N PHE A 112 -2.95 2.29 15.37
CA PHE A 112 -3.09 2.48 13.92
C PHE A 112 -1.86 2.03 13.15
N VAL A 113 -2.05 1.26 12.10
CA VAL A 113 -0.98 0.93 11.15
C VAL A 113 -1.34 1.53 9.81
N PHE A 114 -0.45 2.38 9.29
CA PHE A 114 -0.69 3.13 8.07
C PHE A 114 0.21 2.65 6.94
N SER A 115 -0.43 2.28 5.82
CA SER A 115 0.23 2.09 4.54
C SER A 115 0.59 3.47 3.95
N SER A 116 1.84 3.87 4.12
CA SER A 116 2.42 5.08 3.51
C SER A 116 3.16 4.72 2.21
N THR A 117 4.04 5.60 1.74
CA THR A 117 4.79 5.43 0.48
C THR A 117 6.12 6.15 0.53
N CYS A 118 7.13 5.64 -0.17
CA CYS A 118 8.37 6.38 -0.39
C CYS A 118 8.18 7.60 -1.30
N ALA A 119 7.05 7.73 -2.01
CA ALA A 119 6.73 8.93 -2.79
C ALA A 119 6.65 10.21 -1.93
N THR A 120 6.52 10.08 -0.60
CA THR A 120 6.59 11.24 0.32
C THR A 120 7.94 11.94 0.28
N PHE A 121 9.02 11.23 -0.10
CA PHE A 121 10.36 11.82 -0.17
C PHE A 121 10.58 12.66 -1.43
N GLY A 122 9.83 12.39 -2.51
CA GLY A 122 10.06 13.02 -3.80
C GLY A 122 11.34 12.53 -4.47
N VAL A 123 12.10 13.47 -5.06
CA VAL A 123 13.41 13.18 -5.66
C VAL A 123 14.46 13.16 -4.54
N PRO A 124 15.09 12.01 -4.24
CA PRO A 124 16.06 11.93 -3.16
C PRO A 124 17.39 12.60 -3.53
N ASP A 125 17.97 13.33 -2.58
CA ASP A 125 19.33 13.88 -2.69
C ASP A 125 20.42 12.79 -2.49
N LYS A 126 20.06 11.67 -1.87
CA LYS A 126 20.97 10.55 -1.54
C LYS A 126 20.27 9.20 -1.63
N MET A 127 21.02 8.19 -2.09
CA MET A 127 20.64 6.78 -2.05
C MET A 127 21.62 5.99 -1.15
N PRO A 128 21.18 4.91 -0.47
CA PRO A 128 19.78 4.48 -0.32
C PRO A 128 18.94 5.48 0.48
N MET A 129 17.61 5.43 0.30
CA MET A 129 16.69 6.32 1.00
C MET A 129 16.50 5.87 2.45
N THR A 130 16.86 6.73 3.39
CA THR A 130 16.71 6.53 4.83
C THR A 130 15.62 7.46 5.38
N GLU A 131 15.06 7.14 6.55
CA GLU A 131 13.90 7.83 7.12
C GLU A 131 14.19 9.28 7.55
N ASP A 132 15.46 9.66 7.68
CA ASP A 132 15.93 11.02 7.96
C ASP A 132 15.96 11.93 6.73
N LEU A 133 15.71 11.39 5.52
CA LEU A 133 15.58 12.21 4.32
C LEU A 133 14.39 13.18 4.41
N PRO A 134 14.53 14.39 3.85
CA PRO A 134 13.44 15.34 3.80
C PRO A 134 12.29 14.80 2.94
N GLN A 135 11.06 14.99 3.40
CA GLN A 135 9.85 14.65 2.65
C GLN A 135 9.43 15.83 1.76
N LYS A 136 9.69 15.74 0.45
CA LYS A 136 9.37 16.76 -0.57
C LYS A 136 8.62 16.12 -1.75
N PRO A 137 7.39 15.64 -1.57
CA PRO A 137 6.66 14.92 -2.61
C PRO A 137 6.45 15.81 -3.84
N ILE A 138 6.52 15.19 -5.02
CA ILE A 138 6.42 15.89 -6.32
C ILE A 138 5.09 15.64 -7.04
N ASN A 139 4.15 14.95 -6.39
CA ASN A 139 2.83 14.65 -6.95
C ASN A 139 1.76 14.61 -5.83
N PRO A 140 0.47 14.76 -6.19
CA PRO A 140 -0.62 14.78 -5.21
C PRO A 140 -0.73 13.49 -4.38
N TYR A 141 -0.52 12.31 -4.97
CA TYR A 141 -0.54 11.04 -4.23
C TYR A 141 0.48 11.03 -3.07
N GLY A 142 1.74 11.42 -3.35
CA GLY A 142 2.79 11.51 -2.34
C GLY A 142 2.50 12.56 -1.28
N GLN A 143 1.94 13.71 -1.68
CA GLN A 143 1.53 14.76 -0.75
C GLN A 143 0.43 14.28 0.20
N ASN A 144 -0.60 13.62 -0.31
CA ASN A 144 -1.71 13.12 0.51
C ASN A 144 -1.24 12.12 1.57
N LYS A 145 -0.29 11.24 1.24
CA LYS A 145 0.30 10.29 2.20
C LYS A 145 1.10 11.02 3.28
N LEU A 146 1.84 12.07 2.91
CA LEU A 146 2.54 12.94 3.87
C LEU A 146 1.58 13.69 4.79
N ASP A 147 0.47 14.21 4.26
CA ASP A 147 -0.56 14.91 5.07
C ASP A 147 -1.16 14.00 6.14
N VAL A 148 -1.39 12.73 5.80
CA VAL A 148 -1.82 11.72 6.77
C VAL A 148 -0.73 11.44 7.81
N GLU A 149 0.54 11.28 7.41
CA GLU A 149 1.65 11.11 8.37
C GLU A 149 1.77 12.29 9.36
N ILE A 150 1.57 13.52 8.89
CA ILE A 150 1.56 14.73 9.73
C ILE A 150 0.40 14.67 10.74
N LYS A 151 -0.81 14.34 10.29
CA LYS A 151 -1.98 14.19 11.17
C LYS A 151 -1.77 13.11 12.22
N LEU A 152 -1.21 11.96 11.84
CA LEU A 152 -0.91 10.86 12.76
C LEU A 152 0.08 11.30 13.86
N ARG A 153 1.13 12.05 13.49
CA ARG A 153 2.08 12.63 14.46
C ARG A 153 1.39 13.55 15.45
N GLN A 154 0.49 14.42 15.00
CA GLN A 154 -0.30 15.30 15.86
C GLN A 154 -1.19 14.49 16.82
N LEU A 155 -1.94 13.52 16.31
CA LEU A 155 -2.82 12.66 17.11
C LEU A 155 -2.06 11.83 18.15
N ALA A 156 -0.83 11.42 17.85
CA ALA A 156 0.02 10.73 18.81
C ALA A 156 0.37 11.62 20.01
N GLN A 157 0.70 12.88 19.77
CA GLN A 157 1.03 13.85 20.81
C GLN A 157 -0.21 14.24 21.63
N GLU A 158 -1.29 14.61 20.95
CA GLU A 158 -2.49 15.23 21.53
C GLU A 158 -3.49 14.23 22.09
N ARG A 159 -3.71 13.11 21.39
CA ARG A 159 -4.79 12.14 21.67
C ARG A 159 -4.27 10.78 22.12
N LYS A 160 -2.95 10.64 22.20
CA LYS A 160 -2.24 9.41 22.59
C LYS A 160 -2.53 8.23 21.65
N LEU A 161 -2.73 8.53 20.36
CA LEU A 161 -2.74 7.53 19.31
C LEU A 161 -1.34 6.91 19.19
N SER A 162 -1.25 5.60 19.09
CA SER A 162 0.01 4.92 18.78
C SER A 162 -0.05 4.41 17.35
N PHE A 163 0.94 4.77 16.54
CA PHE A 163 0.94 4.37 15.13
C PHE A 163 2.29 3.95 14.58
N ALA A 164 2.23 3.20 13.49
CA ALA A 164 3.35 2.93 12.61
C ALA A 164 2.97 3.28 11.17
N ALA A 165 3.80 4.07 10.50
CA ALA A 165 3.68 4.39 9.09
C ALA A 165 4.78 3.68 8.30
N PHE A 166 4.37 2.82 7.37
CA PHE A 166 5.28 2.04 6.54
C PHE A 166 5.38 2.66 5.15
N ARG A 167 6.58 3.11 4.79
CA ARG A 167 6.90 3.75 3.52
C ARG A 167 7.58 2.72 2.62
N TYR A 168 6.92 2.31 1.55
CA TYR A 168 7.48 1.36 0.60
C TYR A 168 7.36 1.85 -0.84
N PHE A 169 8.15 1.23 -1.71
CA PHE A 169 8.21 1.53 -3.13
C PHE A 169 7.17 0.73 -3.92
N ASN A 170 7.52 -0.48 -4.38
CA ASN A 170 6.66 -1.30 -5.22
C ASN A 170 6.39 -2.62 -4.51
N ALA A 171 5.14 -2.87 -4.17
CA ALA A 171 4.70 -4.20 -3.77
C ALA A 171 4.69 -5.12 -5.00
N ALA A 172 5.07 -6.39 -4.80
CA ALA A 172 5.10 -7.39 -5.86
C ALA A 172 4.86 -8.80 -5.32
N GLY A 173 4.54 -9.73 -6.21
CA GLY A 173 4.30 -11.13 -5.87
C GLY A 173 2.85 -11.42 -5.51
N ALA A 174 2.61 -12.59 -4.94
CA ALA A 174 1.28 -13.10 -4.63
C ALA A 174 1.39 -14.11 -3.48
N SER A 175 0.28 -14.72 -3.07
CA SER A 175 0.34 -15.71 -2.01
C SER A 175 1.00 -16.97 -2.56
N VAL A 176 1.79 -17.64 -1.74
CA VAL A 176 2.55 -18.84 -2.18
C VAL A 176 1.63 -19.95 -2.70
N ASP A 177 0.41 -20.04 -2.17
CA ASP A 177 -0.62 -20.99 -2.60
C ASP A 177 -1.45 -20.51 -3.81
N GLY A 178 -1.21 -19.28 -4.29
CA GLY A 178 -1.93 -18.68 -5.41
C GLY A 178 -3.39 -18.35 -5.14
N SER A 179 -3.84 -18.37 -3.87
CA SER A 179 -5.23 -18.08 -3.52
C SER A 179 -5.60 -16.61 -3.71
N ILE A 180 -4.64 -15.71 -3.54
CA ILE A 180 -4.80 -14.25 -3.71
C ILE A 180 -3.57 -13.66 -4.40
N GLY A 181 -3.77 -12.56 -5.10
CA GLY A 181 -2.72 -11.83 -5.79
C GLY A 181 -3.20 -10.45 -6.21
N GLU A 182 -2.39 -9.79 -7.04
CA GLU A 182 -2.72 -8.48 -7.56
C GLU A 182 -3.73 -8.56 -8.71
N ASP A 183 -4.86 -7.88 -8.55
CA ASP A 183 -5.90 -7.73 -9.59
C ASP A 183 -6.42 -6.28 -9.58
N HIS A 184 -5.81 -5.44 -10.40
CA HIS A 184 -6.20 -4.04 -10.57
C HIS A 184 -6.82 -3.79 -11.95
N GLN A 185 -7.83 -2.92 -11.99
CA GLN A 185 -8.45 -2.47 -13.23
C GLN A 185 -8.57 -0.94 -13.26
N PRO A 186 -7.78 -0.24 -14.09
CA PRO A 186 -6.68 -0.76 -14.92
C PRO A 186 -5.43 -1.12 -14.10
N GLU A 187 -4.68 -2.11 -14.57
CA GLU A 187 -3.36 -2.45 -14.03
C GLU A 187 -2.30 -1.47 -14.53
N THR A 188 -1.42 -1.00 -13.63
CA THR A 188 -0.39 0.01 -13.92
C THR A 188 1.02 -0.37 -13.46
N HIS A 189 1.18 -1.44 -12.68
CA HIS A 189 2.45 -1.88 -12.13
C HIS A 189 3.25 -2.77 -13.08
N LEU A 190 4.57 -2.63 -13.06
CA LEU A 190 5.46 -3.24 -14.06
C LEU A 190 5.33 -4.76 -14.15
N ILE A 191 5.35 -5.46 -13.01
CA ILE A 191 5.44 -6.92 -12.97
C ILE A 191 4.17 -7.59 -13.55
N PRO A 192 2.94 -7.27 -13.08
CA PRO A 192 1.72 -7.80 -13.70
C PRO A 192 1.62 -7.46 -15.18
N LEU A 193 2.00 -6.24 -15.55
CA LEU A 193 2.01 -5.78 -16.94
C LEU A 193 3.00 -6.55 -17.83
N ALA A 194 4.17 -6.93 -17.32
CA ALA A 194 5.15 -7.75 -18.03
C ALA A 194 4.67 -9.21 -18.16
N ILE A 195 4.11 -9.79 -17.08
CA ILE A 195 3.53 -11.13 -17.09
C ILE A 195 2.39 -11.21 -18.10
N ALA A 196 1.46 -10.24 -18.10
CA ALA A 196 0.36 -10.20 -19.05
C ALA A 196 0.83 -10.14 -20.51
N ALA A 197 1.89 -9.38 -20.79
CA ALA A 197 2.48 -9.30 -22.13
C ALA A 197 3.12 -10.65 -22.55
N ALA A 198 3.89 -11.29 -21.66
CA ALA A 198 4.46 -12.62 -21.91
C ALA A 198 3.39 -13.70 -22.15
N LEU A 199 2.23 -13.57 -21.49
CA LEU A 199 1.09 -14.47 -21.67
C LEU A 199 0.22 -14.13 -22.89
N GLY A 200 0.53 -13.08 -23.65
CA GLY A 200 -0.26 -12.64 -24.80
C GLY A 200 -1.64 -12.07 -24.42
N ARG A 201 -1.84 -11.69 -23.15
CA ARG A 201 -3.11 -11.12 -22.64
C ARG A 201 -3.22 -9.62 -22.89
N ARG A 202 -2.17 -9.01 -23.44
CA ARG A 202 -2.12 -7.59 -23.79
C ARG A 202 -1.06 -7.33 -24.87
N PRO A 203 -1.06 -6.13 -25.50
CA PRO A 203 0.00 -5.70 -26.41
C PRO A 203 1.38 -5.60 -25.74
N ALA A 204 2.39 -5.31 -26.55
CA ALA A 204 3.76 -5.10 -26.08
C ALA A 204 3.84 -4.06 -24.95
N LEU A 205 4.68 -4.34 -23.97
CA LEU A 205 4.94 -3.47 -22.83
C LEU A 205 5.75 -2.26 -23.29
N LYS A 206 5.28 -1.04 -22.99
CA LYS A 206 6.07 0.17 -23.18
C LYS A 206 7.10 0.32 -22.06
N VAL A 207 8.38 0.36 -22.42
CA VAL A 207 9.51 0.66 -21.52
C VAL A 207 9.91 2.12 -21.73
N PHE A 208 9.70 2.94 -20.70
CA PHE A 208 9.88 4.39 -20.78
C PHE A 208 11.31 4.77 -20.38
N GLY A 209 12.09 5.22 -21.35
CA GLY A 209 13.47 5.66 -21.19
C GLY A 209 14.49 4.51 -21.14
N THR A 210 15.57 4.69 -21.90
CA THR A 210 16.72 3.76 -21.99
C THR A 210 18.06 4.49 -21.82
N ASP A 211 18.02 5.71 -21.31
CA ASP A 211 19.12 6.66 -21.20
C ASP A 211 19.34 7.11 -19.75
N TYR A 212 18.75 6.42 -18.76
CA TYR A 212 18.98 6.70 -17.35
C TYR A 212 20.45 6.42 -16.99
N PRO A 213 21.02 7.11 -15.98
CA PRO A 213 22.37 6.84 -15.49
C PRO A 213 22.40 5.54 -14.65
N THR A 214 22.02 4.42 -15.26
CA THR A 214 21.90 3.09 -14.67
C THR A 214 22.63 2.07 -15.58
N PRO A 215 23.02 0.88 -15.07
CA PRO A 215 23.86 -0.04 -15.83
C PRO A 215 23.30 -0.48 -17.20
N ASP A 216 21.98 -0.55 -17.36
CA ASP A 216 21.31 -0.92 -18.61
C ASP A 216 20.48 0.22 -19.23
N GLY A 217 20.59 1.44 -18.68
CA GLY A 217 19.88 2.61 -19.14
C GLY A 217 18.40 2.65 -18.75
N THR A 218 17.84 1.62 -18.13
CA THR A 218 16.43 1.60 -17.68
C THR A 218 16.28 1.97 -16.21
N CYS A 219 15.08 2.35 -15.81
CA CYS A 219 14.82 2.90 -14.48
C CYS A 219 15.01 1.87 -13.36
N LEU A 220 15.70 2.23 -12.27
CA LEU A 220 15.90 1.41 -11.07
C LEU A 220 14.79 1.60 -10.03
N ARG A 221 14.26 0.51 -9.47
CA ARG A 221 13.25 0.52 -8.42
C ARG A 221 13.47 -0.60 -7.40
N ASP A 222 13.01 -0.38 -6.18
CA ASP A 222 12.95 -1.41 -5.13
C ASP A 222 11.59 -2.13 -5.23
N TYR A 223 11.62 -3.47 -5.28
CA TYR A 223 10.46 -4.34 -5.35
C TYR A 223 10.44 -5.26 -4.14
N VAL A 224 9.41 -5.16 -3.33
CA VAL A 224 9.27 -5.91 -2.08
C VAL A 224 8.13 -6.91 -2.22
N HIS A 225 8.37 -8.15 -1.78
CA HIS A 225 7.33 -9.16 -1.81
C HIS A 225 6.17 -8.74 -0.90
N VAL A 226 4.93 -8.87 -1.37
CA VAL A 226 3.73 -8.43 -0.65
C VAL A 226 3.57 -9.12 0.69
N ASP A 227 3.96 -10.40 0.79
CA ASP A 227 3.95 -11.11 2.07
C ASP A 227 5.02 -10.58 3.05
N ASP A 228 6.17 -10.09 2.56
CA ASP A 228 7.16 -9.45 3.43
C ASP A 228 6.62 -8.11 3.96
N LEU A 229 5.95 -7.34 3.10
CA LEU A 229 5.26 -6.11 3.52
C LEU A 229 4.22 -6.41 4.60
N SER A 230 3.35 -7.39 4.38
CA SER A 230 2.33 -7.78 5.36
C SER A 230 2.94 -8.23 6.68
N SER A 231 4.04 -8.97 6.65
CA SER A 231 4.73 -9.43 7.87
C SER A 231 5.26 -8.25 8.70
N ALA A 232 5.81 -7.23 8.05
CA ALA A 232 6.28 -6.02 8.71
C ALA A 232 5.14 -5.23 9.38
N HIS A 233 3.96 -5.18 8.73
CA HIS A 233 2.79 -4.51 9.30
C HIS A 233 2.30 -5.19 10.59
N ILE A 234 2.46 -6.51 10.72
CA ILE A 234 2.05 -7.27 11.91
C ILE A 234 3.14 -7.19 12.99
N ALA A 235 4.42 -7.20 12.60
CA ALA A 235 5.56 -7.16 13.52
C ALA A 235 5.60 -5.93 14.45
N VAL A 236 4.85 -4.88 14.13
CA VAL A 236 4.79 -3.66 14.96
C VAL A 236 3.69 -3.70 16.03
N PHE A 237 2.77 -4.66 16.01
CA PHE A 237 1.59 -4.66 16.87
C PHE A 237 1.94 -4.55 18.37
N ASP A 238 2.93 -5.32 18.82
CA ASP A 238 3.38 -5.30 20.22
C ASP A 238 4.05 -3.98 20.61
N LYS A 239 4.68 -3.30 19.63
CA LYS A 239 5.30 -1.98 19.85
C LYS A 239 4.26 -0.88 20.03
N LEU A 240 3.02 -1.07 19.56
CA LEU A 240 1.94 -0.09 19.70
C LEU A 240 1.19 -0.19 21.04
N GLY A 241 1.71 -0.95 22.01
CA GLY A 241 1.10 -1.11 23.33
C GLY A 241 1.17 0.13 24.23
N GLN A 242 2.20 0.96 24.09
CA GLN A 242 2.33 2.19 24.89
C GLN A 242 1.64 3.36 24.19
N PRO A 243 0.87 4.21 24.89
CA PRO A 243 0.14 5.33 24.27
C PRO A 243 1.04 6.45 23.71
N GLY A 244 0.72 6.97 22.53
CA GLY A 244 1.39 8.12 21.92
C GLY A 244 2.69 7.80 21.19
N LEU A 245 2.94 6.53 20.87
CA LEU A 245 4.12 6.13 20.10
C LEU A 245 3.96 6.44 18.61
N ALA A 246 5.04 6.87 17.96
CA ALA A 246 5.08 7.19 16.54
C ALA A 246 6.27 6.49 15.90
N PHE A 247 6.00 5.60 14.96
CA PHE A 247 7.03 4.90 14.19
C PHE A 247 6.91 5.21 12.71
N PHE A 248 8.04 5.46 12.07
CA PHE A 248 8.17 5.62 10.62
C PHE A 248 9.23 4.63 10.15
N TYR A 249 8.87 3.78 9.20
CA TYR A 249 9.76 2.74 8.69
C TYR A 249 9.75 2.73 7.17
N ASN A 250 10.92 2.73 6.55
CA ASN A 250 11.07 2.34 5.16
C ASN A 250 11.01 0.81 5.08
N LEU A 251 10.20 0.27 4.16
CA LEU A 251 10.20 -1.15 3.81
C LEU A 251 10.68 -1.29 2.37
N GLY A 252 11.83 -1.95 2.22
CA GLY A 252 12.54 -2.16 0.98
C GLY A 252 13.46 -3.36 1.13
N ILE A 253 13.84 -3.98 0.02
CA ILE A 253 14.91 -4.98 0.04
C ILE A 253 16.30 -4.32 0.10
N GLY A 254 16.40 -3.02 -0.19
CA GLY A 254 17.65 -2.26 -0.16
C GLY A 254 18.55 -2.51 -1.38
N VAL A 255 18.11 -3.35 -2.32
CA VAL A 255 18.76 -3.63 -3.59
C VAL A 255 17.81 -3.23 -4.72
N PRO A 256 18.15 -2.24 -5.56
CA PRO A 256 17.29 -1.86 -6.67
C PRO A 256 17.43 -2.85 -7.85
N TYR A 257 16.33 -3.06 -8.56
CA TYR A 257 16.29 -3.77 -9.84
C TYR A 257 15.85 -2.83 -10.96
N SER A 258 16.44 -3.00 -12.14
CA SER A 258 16.06 -2.24 -13.32
C SER A 258 14.77 -2.78 -13.95
N VAL A 259 14.19 -2.03 -14.89
CA VAL A 259 13.08 -2.56 -15.70
C VAL A 259 13.55 -3.82 -16.43
N GLU A 260 14.74 -3.79 -17.03
CA GLU A 260 15.28 -4.92 -17.78
C GLU A 260 15.52 -6.16 -16.90
N ASP A 261 15.97 -5.99 -15.65
CA ASP A 261 16.11 -7.08 -14.67
C ASP A 261 14.77 -7.78 -14.40
N ILE A 262 13.71 -6.99 -14.27
CA ILE A 262 12.35 -7.52 -14.08
C ILE A 262 11.88 -8.28 -15.32
N LEU A 263 12.07 -7.73 -16.52
CA LEU A 263 11.66 -8.39 -17.76
C LEU A 263 12.39 -9.72 -17.96
N LYS A 264 13.72 -9.75 -17.77
CA LYS A 264 14.51 -10.99 -17.82
C LYS A 264 14.04 -12.01 -16.78
N SER A 265 13.65 -11.56 -15.59
CA SER A 265 13.13 -12.44 -14.54
C SER A 265 11.79 -13.07 -14.94
N VAL A 266 10.88 -12.29 -15.54
CA VAL A 266 9.62 -12.81 -16.09
C VAL A 266 9.88 -13.81 -17.21
N GLU A 267 10.81 -13.51 -18.13
CA GLU A 267 11.16 -14.41 -19.24
C GLU A 267 11.73 -15.73 -18.74
N ARG A 268 12.63 -15.67 -17.75
CA ARG A 268 13.22 -16.85 -17.11
C ARG A 268 12.18 -17.71 -16.41
N VAL A 269 11.26 -17.10 -15.66
CA VAL A 269 10.24 -17.84 -14.89
C VAL A 269 9.15 -18.43 -15.79
N THR A 270 8.73 -17.69 -16.81
CA THR A 270 7.64 -18.12 -17.71
C THR A 270 8.11 -18.98 -18.88
N GLY A 271 9.40 -18.95 -19.22
CA GLY A 271 9.95 -19.55 -20.43
C GLY A 271 9.49 -18.88 -21.73
N LYS A 272 8.91 -17.68 -21.65
CA LYS A 272 8.35 -16.93 -22.79
C LYS A 272 9.02 -15.56 -22.88
N PRO A 273 9.25 -15.03 -24.10
CA PRO A 273 9.72 -13.64 -24.24
C PRO A 273 8.66 -12.67 -23.72
N VAL A 274 9.08 -11.50 -23.23
CA VAL A 274 8.20 -10.38 -22.92
C VAL A 274 8.23 -9.39 -24.09
N PRO A 275 7.18 -9.32 -24.92
CA PRO A 275 7.10 -8.32 -25.99
C PRO A 275 7.15 -6.92 -25.39
N ARG A 276 8.08 -6.09 -25.88
CA ARG A 276 8.34 -4.76 -25.35
C ARG A 276 8.71 -3.76 -26.44
N GLU A 277 8.34 -2.50 -26.23
CA GLU A 277 8.67 -1.35 -27.08
C GLU A 277 9.35 -0.29 -26.22
N TYR A 278 10.51 0.20 -26.64
CA TYR A 278 11.18 1.30 -25.98
C TYR A 278 10.61 2.63 -26.46
N VAL A 279 10.24 3.49 -25.51
CA VAL A 279 9.66 4.81 -25.77
C VAL A 279 10.39 5.88 -24.94
N GLU A 280 10.15 7.14 -25.24
CA GLU A 280 10.70 8.26 -24.48
C GLU A 280 10.30 8.21 -22.99
N ARG A 281 11.03 8.95 -22.15
CA ARG A 281 10.72 9.05 -20.72
C ARG A 281 9.33 9.64 -20.51
N ARG A 282 8.70 9.30 -19.39
CA ARG A 282 7.52 10.03 -18.92
C ARG A 282 7.97 11.39 -18.38
N GLU A 283 7.33 12.46 -18.82
CA GLU A 283 7.46 13.79 -18.21
C GLU A 283 7.00 13.78 -16.75
#